data_AF-A0AA38TS84-F1
#
_entry.id   AF-A0AA38TS84-F1
#
_cell.length_a   1.000
_cell.length_b   1.000
_cell.length_c   1.000
_cell.angle_alpha   90.00
_cell.angle_beta   90.00
_cell.angle_gamma   90.00
#
_symmetry.space_group_name_H-M   'P 1'
#
loop_
_entity.id
_entity.type
_entity.pdbx_description
1 polymer ?
#
loop_
_entity_poly.entity_id
_entity_poly.type
_entity_poly.pdbx_seq_one_letter_code
_entity_poly.pdbx_strand_id
1 'polypeptide(L)'
;MIEELPVHLRADAIESLYYEAKCRMQDPIYGCVGIISRLHRQINIVQSELAKARAEIAFLRLNVVATTMLSSSESMAQQNSIYNGLEDSSNSWFY
;
A
#
# COMPACT_ATOMS: atom_id res chain seq x y z
N MET A 1 -41.63 16.25 -10.83
CA MET A 1 -40.25 15.72 -10.93
C MET A 1 -39.52 16.11 -12.22
N ILE A 2 -39.87 15.63 -13.43
CA ILE A 2 -39.17 16.07 -14.68
C ILE A 2 -39.57 17.49 -15.09
N GLU A 3 -40.84 17.86 -14.95
CA GLU A 3 -41.32 19.21 -15.28
C GLU A 3 -40.80 20.29 -14.33
N GLU A 4 -40.37 19.91 -13.12
CA GLU A 4 -39.75 20.80 -12.13
C GLU A 4 -38.28 21.10 -12.46
N LEU A 5 -37.64 20.30 -13.32
CA LEU A 5 -36.26 20.52 -13.72
C LEU A 5 -36.15 21.59 -14.80
N PRO A 6 -35.08 22.41 -14.79
CA PRO A 6 -34.69 23.22 -15.94
C PRO A 6 -34.62 22.37 -17.21
N VAL A 7 -35.08 22.91 -18.35
CA VAL A 7 -35.21 22.17 -19.61
C VAL A 7 -33.91 21.45 -20.01
N HIS A 8 -32.76 22.11 -19.80
CA HIS A 8 -31.45 21.56 -20.15
C HIS A 8 -31.03 20.32 -19.34
N LEU A 9 -31.63 20.06 -18.17
CA LEU A 9 -31.35 18.88 -17.34
C LEU A 9 -32.34 17.74 -17.57
N ARG A 10 -33.44 18.00 -18.27
CA ARG A 10 -34.53 17.01 -18.41
C ARG A 10 -34.10 15.79 -19.19
N ALA A 11 -33.27 15.96 -20.23
CA ALA A 11 -32.77 14.84 -21.03
C ALA A 11 -31.97 13.86 -20.16
N ASP A 12 -30.96 14.35 -19.45
CA ASP A 12 -30.11 13.55 -18.56
C ASP A 12 -30.91 12.89 -17.42
N ALA A 13 -31.91 13.60 -16.88
CA ALA A 13 -32.79 13.05 -15.86
C ALA A 13 -33.66 11.91 -16.39
N ILE A 14 -34.18 12.03 -17.63
CA ILE A 14 -34.94 10.96 -18.28
C ILE A 14 -34.04 9.75 -18.54
N GLU A 15 -32.81 9.95 -19.01
CA GLU A 15 -31.85 8.86 -19.21
C GLU A 15 -31.56 8.13 -17.89
N SER A 16 -31.39 8.88 -16.80
CA SER A 16 -31.17 8.33 -15.46
C SER A 16 -32.37 7.50 -14.97
N LEU A 17 -33.59 8.00 -15.14
CA LEU A 17 -34.82 7.28 -14.79
C LEU A 17 -35.02 6.02 -15.63
N TYR A 18 -34.74 6.10 -16.93
CA TYR A 18 -34.80 4.94 -17.81
C TYR A 18 -33.80 3.87 -17.37
N TYR A 19 -32.57 4.27 -17.05
CA TYR A 19 -31.55 3.36 -16.56
C TYR A 19 -31.98 2.69 -15.24
N GLU A 20 -32.50 3.46 -14.28
CA GLU A 20 -33.00 2.92 -13.02
C GLU A 20 -34.13 1.91 -13.24
N ALA A 21 -35.11 2.26 -14.09
CA ALA A 21 -36.22 1.37 -14.43
C ALA A 21 -35.72 0.07 -15.08
N LYS A 22 -34.79 0.17 -16.04
CA LYS A 22 -34.16 -0.99 -16.70
C LYS A 22 -33.45 -1.88 -15.69
N CYS A 23 -32.74 -1.31 -14.72
CA CYS A 23 -32.12 -2.09 -13.65
C CYS A 23 -33.16 -2.81 -12.78
N ARG A 24 -34.27 -2.15 -12.40
CA ARG A 24 -35.35 -2.81 -11.63
C ARG A 24 -36.06 -3.91 -12.43
N MET A 25 -36.14 -3.80 -13.74
CA MET A 25 -36.67 -4.89 -14.59
C MET A 25 -35.76 -6.13 -14.58
N GLN A 26 -34.44 -5.92 -14.50
CA GLN A 26 -33.45 -7.01 -14.48
C GLN A 26 -33.27 -7.60 -13.08
N ASP A 27 -33.30 -6.75 -12.05
CA ASP A 27 -33.19 -7.11 -10.64
C ASP A 27 -34.29 -6.36 -9.86
N PRO A 28 -35.45 -6.98 -9.63
CA PRO A 28 -36.58 -6.34 -8.95
C PRO A 28 -36.34 -6.02 -7.48
N ILE A 29 -35.34 -6.63 -6.84
CA ILE A 29 -35.07 -6.45 -5.42
C ILE A 29 -34.05 -5.33 -5.22
N TYR A 30 -32.93 -5.38 -5.94
CA TYR A 30 -31.82 -4.45 -5.71
C TYR A 30 -31.61 -3.45 -6.86
N GLY A 31 -32.10 -3.71 -8.06
CA GLY A 31 -31.97 -2.81 -9.21
C GLY A 31 -30.57 -2.22 -9.38
N CYS A 32 -30.49 -0.89 -9.53
CA CYS A 32 -29.21 -0.19 -9.65
C CYS A 32 -28.42 -0.15 -8.33
N VAL A 33 -29.08 -0.32 -7.17
CA VAL A 33 -28.40 -0.39 -5.86
C VAL A 33 -27.51 -1.63 -5.77
N GLY A 34 -27.92 -2.74 -6.41
CA GLY A 34 -27.09 -3.94 -6.53
C GLY A 34 -25.79 -3.67 -7.29
N ILE A 35 -25.88 -2.89 -8.37
CA ILE A 35 -24.72 -2.46 -9.17
C ILE A 35 -23.80 -1.56 -8.33
N ILE A 36 -24.35 -0.55 -7.65
CA ILE A 36 -23.59 0.36 -6.78
C ILE A 36 -22.86 -0.44 -5.68
N SER A 37 -23.55 -1.37 -5.04
CA SER A 37 -22.99 -2.20 -3.97
C SER A 37 -21.84 -3.08 -4.45
N ARG A 38 -21.97 -3.65 -5.66
CA ARG A 38 -20.88 -4.41 -6.29
C ARG A 38 -19.68 -3.54 -6.59
N LEU A 39 -19.89 -2.33 -7.12
CA LEU A 39 -18.81 -1.38 -7.40
C LEU A 39 -18.09 -0.96 -6.10
N HIS A 40 -18.83 -0.66 -5.03
CA HIS A 40 -18.23 -0.38 -3.72
C HIS A 40 -17.39 -1.55 -3.20
N ARG A 41 -17.87 -2.79 -3.35
CA ARG A 41 -17.08 -3.97 -2.98
C ARG A 41 -15.80 -4.08 -3.80
N GLN A 42 -15.85 -3.84 -5.11
CA GLN A 42 -14.68 -3.87 -5.98
C GLN A 42 -13.66 -2.82 -5.59
N ILE A 43 -14.11 -1.58 -5.32
CA ILE A 43 -13.25 -0.50 -4.83
C ILE A 43 -12.55 -0.93 -3.53
N ASN A 44 -13.28 -1.47 -2.57
CA ASN A 44 -12.71 -1.91 -1.29
C ASN A 44 -11.67 -3.02 -1.45
N ILE A 45 -11.93 -4.00 -2.33
CA ILE A 45 -10.98 -5.08 -2.63
C ILE A 45 -9.68 -4.49 -3.19
N VAL A 46 -9.79 -3.65 -4.21
CA VAL A 46 -8.62 -3.03 -4.88
C VAL A 46 -7.85 -2.14 -3.91
N GLN A 47 -8.54 -1.37 -3.06
CA GLN A 47 -7.87 -0.55 -2.04
C GLN A 47 -7.13 -1.40 -1.01
N SER A 48 -7.69 -2.54 -0.60
CA SER A 48 -7.02 -3.49 0.29
C SER A 48 -5.78 -4.11 -0.36
N GLU A 49 -5.88 -4.54 -1.62
CA GLU A 49 -4.74 -5.07 -2.37
C GLU A 49 -3.62 -4.04 -2.53
N LEU A 50 -3.98 -2.79 -2.84
CA LEU A 50 -3.04 -1.69 -2.92
C LEU A 50 -2.35 -1.42 -1.56
N ALA A 51 -3.09 -1.49 -0.45
CA ALA A 51 -2.52 -1.33 0.89
C ALA A 51 -1.53 -2.45 1.21
N LYS A 52 -1.85 -3.71 0.87
CA LYS A 52 -0.96 -4.86 1.05
C LYS A 52 0.34 -4.69 0.25
N ALA A 53 0.24 -4.39 -1.04
CA ALA A 53 1.41 -4.17 -1.90
C ALA A 53 2.30 -3.03 -1.37
N ARG A 54 1.70 -1.94 -0.87
CA ARG A 54 2.45 -0.84 -0.24
C ARG A 54 3.16 -1.27 1.04
N ALA A 55 2.52 -2.09 1.87
CA ALA A 55 3.13 -2.63 3.09
C ALA A 55 4.31 -3.58 2.76
N GLU A 56 4.15 -4.43 1.75
CA GLU A 56 5.23 -5.33 1.27
C GLU A 56 6.44 -4.54 0.76
N ILE A 57 6.21 -3.49 -0.04
CA ILE A 57 7.28 -2.60 -0.50
C ILE A 57 7.98 -1.91 0.68
N ALA A 58 7.23 -1.42 1.66
CA ALA A 58 7.81 -0.77 2.84
C ALA A 58 8.66 -1.76 3.66
N PHE A 59 8.16 -2.98 3.87
CA PHE A 59 8.89 -4.04 4.57
C PHE A 59 10.21 -4.39 3.88
N LEU A 60 10.18 -4.59 2.56
CA LEU A 60 11.39 -4.86 1.77
C LEU A 60 12.41 -3.72 1.85
N ARG A 61 11.95 -2.46 1.80
CA ARG A 61 12.84 -1.29 1.95
C ARG A 61 13.51 -1.25 3.33
N LEU A 62 12.77 -1.52 4.40
CA LEU A 62 13.33 -1.58 5.75
C LEU A 62 14.40 -2.68 5.87
N ASN A 63 14.15 -3.86 5.29
CA ASN A 63 15.12 -4.97 5.32
C ASN A 63 16.39 -4.66 4.55
N VAL A 64 16.29 -3.97 3.40
CA VAL A 64 17.47 -3.53 2.63
C VAL A 64 18.30 -2.53 3.46
N VAL A 65 17.65 -1.57 4.12
CA VAL A 65 18.32 -0.58 4.98
C VAL A 65 18.99 -1.27 6.18
N ALA A 66 18.30 -2.20 6.85
CA ALA A 66 18.87 -2.94 7.97
C ALA A 66 20.11 -3.75 7.57
N THR A 67 20.06 -4.44 6.43
CA THR A 67 21.19 -5.22 5.89
C THR A 67 22.38 -4.32 5.55
N THR A 68 22.16 -3.15 4.94
CA THR A 68 23.24 -2.20 4.61
C THR A 68 23.85 -1.53 5.83
N MET A 69 23.07 -1.30 6.89
CA MET A 69 23.59 -0.78 8.16
C MET A 69 24.44 -1.82 8.89
N LEU A 70 24.01 -3.10 8.89
CA LEU A 70 24.78 -4.21 9.46
C LEU A 70 26.13 -4.40 8.74
N SER A 71 26.17 -4.39 7.41
CA SER A 71 27.42 -4.52 6.65
C SER A 71 28.36 -3.32 6.85
N SER A 72 27.83 -2.13 7.10
CA SER A 72 28.64 -0.94 7.45
C SER A 72 29.30 -1.08 8.82
N SER A 73 28.61 -1.68 9.80
CA SER A 73 29.16 -1.91 11.15
C SER A 73 30.25 -3.00 11.20
N GLU A 74 30.17 -4.02 10.34
CA GLU A 74 31.22 -5.05 10.23
C GLU A 74 32.54 -4.47 9.70
N SER A 75 32.48 -3.50 8.78
CA SER A 75 33.68 -2.84 8.25
C SER A 75 34.46 -2.01 9.30
N MET A 76 33.77 -1.45 10.31
CA MET A 76 34.42 -0.74 11.43
C MET A 76 35.03 -1.68 12.47
N ALA A 77 34.52 -2.91 12.64
CA ALA A 77 35.04 -3.87 13.61
C ALA A 77 36.39 -4.47 13.17
N GLN A 78 36.67 -4.56 11.87
CA GLN A 78 37.96 -5.05 11.35
C GLN A 78 39.09 -4.02 11.45
N GLN A 79 38.79 -2.72 11.50
CA GLN A 79 39.82 -1.68 11.56
C GLN A 79 40.41 -1.48 12.97
N ASN A 80 39.69 -1.91 14.02
CA ASN A 80 40.17 -1.91 15.40
C ASN A 80 41.12 -3.07 15.76
N SER A 81 41.42 -3.98 14.82
CA SER A 81 42.38 -5.08 15.04
C SER A 81 43.84 -4.66 14.78
N ILE A 82 44.07 -3.55 14.07
CA ILE A 82 45.44 -3.12 13.66
C ILE A 82 46.08 -2.19 14.71
N TYR A 83 45.31 -1.62 15.63
CA TYR A 83 45.80 -0.66 16.65
C TYR A 83 45.88 -1.22 18.08
N ASN A 84 45.99 -2.54 18.26
CA ASN A 84 46.26 -3.16 19.57
C ASN A 84 47.69 -3.75 19.68
N GLY A 85 48.64 -3.22 18.89
CA GLY A 85 49.98 -3.80 18.74
C GLY A 85 51.16 -2.96 19.24
N LEU A 86 50.94 -1.89 20.02
CA LEU A 86 52.02 -1.06 20.55
C LEU A 86 51.72 -0.62 21.99
N GLU A 87 51.70 -1.56 22.94
CA GLU A 87 52.21 -1.28 24.28
C GLU A 87 53.27 -2.32 24.64
N ASP A 88 54.38 -1.77 25.10
CA ASP A 88 55.72 -2.31 25.17
C ASP A 88 55.95 -3.09 26.48
N SER A 89 56.87 -4.05 26.38
CA SER A 89 57.78 -4.55 27.42
C SER A 89 57.22 -4.91 28.81
N SER A 90 57.07 -6.20 29.08
CA SER A 90 58.02 -6.97 29.92
C SER A 90 57.43 -8.31 30.34
N ASN A 91 58.28 -9.35 30.31
CA ASN A 91 58.13 -10.71 30.89
C ASN A 91 57.57 -11.75 29.90
N SER A 92 58.19 -12.91 29.66
CA SER A 92 59.20 -13.64 30.43
C SER A 92 59.86 -14.66 29.51
N TRP A 93 61.17 -14.55 29.26
CA TRP A 93 61.93 -15.58 28.55
C TRP A 93 62.93 -16.33 29.45
N PHE A 94 62.99 -16.15 30.77
CA PHE A 94 63.91 -16.96 31.59
C PHE A 94 63.42 -17.17 33.03
N TYR A 95 62.71 -18.27 33.27
CA TYR A 95 63.13 -19.42 34.08
C TYR A 95 62.10 -20.55 33.98
#